data_AF-A0A0P0W419-F1
#
_entry.id   AF-A0A0P0W419-F1
#
_cell.length_a   1.000
_cell.length_b   1.000
_cell.length_c   1.000
_cell.angle_alpha   90.00
_cell.angle_beta   90.00
_cell.angle_gamma   90.00
#
_symmetry.space_group_name_H-M   'P 1'
#
loop_
_entity.id
_entity.type
_entity.pdbx_description
1 polymer ?
#
loop_
_entity_poly.entity_id
_entity_poly.type
_entity_poly.pdbx_seq_one_letter_code
_entity_poly.pdbx_strand_id
1 'polypeptide(L)'
;MAKRAQSSSSGSQLIPYRRRTKRPTRERDWYNLTDGPAGLIAERVLAGDVADYMRFRAVCTAWRQCSADPREHNSLDSRFHPRRWFMLREWPERAAPHRRRFINAATGQCVAVDLPEIEGHRSFGPTAEGLLVLVDDRTLFVRVLNPFTRRLTELPSLATLLPRDRYLVGGDLSVCGAGLAGGDGCLIALYFSNTRKLAVAKPGDERWALVDHRVPRLASSLSFAGRFYCVSDDADAVMTVKTSENQPPRLVAAAELAIQYSPMMDTLHLVDNIWRRADAGAPKAPLYIRELYHRRR
;
A
#
# COMPACT_ATOMS: atom_id res chain seq x y z
N MET A 1 -86.90 62.96 11.34
CA MET A 1 -85.71 63.50 10.64
C MET A 1 -84.46 63.19 11.46
N ALA A 2 -83.56 62.35 10.94
CA ALA A 2 -82.15 62.31 11.33
C ALA A 2 -81.38 61.53 10.24
N LYS A 3 -80.84 62.26 9.25
CA LYS A 3 -79.92 61.73 8.24
C LYS A 3 -78.62 61.36 8.94
N ARG A 4 -78.13 60.12 8.76
CA ARG A 4 -76.78 59.73 9.18
C ARG A 4 -75.96 59.41 7.93
N ALA A 5 -74.90 60.19 7.76
CA ALA A 5 -74.07 60.26 6.56
C ALA A 5 -73.16 59.03 6.41
N GLN A 6 -72.92 58.69 5.14
CA GLN A 6 -71.99 57.69 4.65
C GLN A 6 -70.56 58.20 4.80
N SER A 7 -69.66 57.38 5.37
CA SER A 7 -68.21 57.55 5.29
C SER A 7 -67.64 56.45 4.40
N SER A 8 -67.16 56.84 3.21
CA SER A 8 -66.48 55.99 2.24
C SER A 8 -64.99 55.89 2.59
N SER A 9 -64.57 54.81 3.23
CA SER A 9 -63.14 54.53 3.44
C SER A 9 -62.58 53.76 2.25
N SER A 10 -61.80 54.44 1.42
CA SER A 10 -60.96 53.85 0.36
C SER A 10 -59.79 53.11 1.01
N GLY A 11 -59.95 51.79 1.20
CA GLY A 11 -58.94 50.91 1.78
C GLY A 11 -58.05 50.31 0.68
N SER A 12 -56.84 50.84 0.55
CA SER A 12 -55.72 50.31 -0.24
C SER A 12 -55.57 48.79 -0.10
N GLN A 13 -55.73 48.06 -1.21
CA GLN A 13 -55.49 46.62 -1.28
C GLN A 13 -53.99 46.34 -1.22
N LEU A 14 -53.50 45.96 -0.05
CA LEU A 14 -52.15 45.42 0.14
C LEU A 14 -52.04 44.08 -0.59
N ILE A 15 -51.30 44.07 -1.70
CA ILE A 15 -50.96 42.86 -2.46
C ILE A 15 -50.19 41.92 -1.51
N PRO A 16 -50.70 40.70 -1.23
CA PRO A 16 -50.12 39.85 -0.21
C PRO A 16 -48.74 39.37 -0.65
N TYR A 17 -47.77 39.63 0.22
CA TYR A 17 -46.38 39.18 0.10
C TYR A 17 -46.39 37.66 -0.09
N ARG A 18 -46.16 37.21 -1.33
CA ARG A 18 -46.11 35.80 -1.68
C ARG A 18 -44.95 35.18 -0.91
N ARG A 19 -45.25 34.55 0.24
CA ARG A 19 -44.29 33.73 0.99
C ARG A 19 -43.69 32.76 -0.01
N ARG A 20 -42.43 33.00 -0.35
CA ARG A 20 -41.62 32.14 -1.20
C ARG A 20 -41.47 30.84 -0.42
N THR A 21 -42.38 29.90 -0.65
CA THR A 21 -42.36 28.57 -0.05
C THR A 21 -41.01 27.98 -0.44
N LYS A 22 -40.08 27.87 0.53
CA LYS A 22 -38.86 27.10 0.35
C LYS A 22 -39.32 25.74 -0.17
N ARG A 23 -39.02 25.42 -1.44
CA ARG A 23 -39.21 24.07 -1.95
C ARG A 23 -38.53 23.16 -0.94
N PRO A 24 -39.21 22.14 -0.40
CA PRO A 24 -38.54 21.21 0.50
C PRO A 24 -37.33 20.70 -0.26
N THR A 25 -36.15 21.06 0.21
CA THR A 25 -34.92 20.42 -0.22
C THR A 25 -35.18 18.97 0.10
N ARG A 26 -35.37 18.14 -0.94
CA ARG A 26 -35.35 16.68 -0.79
C ARG A 26 -33.96 16.36 -0.27
N GLU A 27 -33.81 16.46 1.03
CA GLU A 27 -32.62 16.07 1.75
C GLU A 27 -32.48 14.59 1.45
N ARG A 28 -31.46 14.26 0.66
CA ARG A 28 -31.23 12.89 0.26
C ARG A 28 -30.75 12.17 1.50
N ASP A 29 -31.48 11.15 1.91
CA ASP A 29 -31.10 10.29 3.02
C ASP A 29 -29.93 9.40 2.59
N TRP A 30 -28.73 9.97 2.68
CA TRP A 30 -27.48 9.25 2.37
C TRP A 30 -27.22 8.12 3.37
N TYR A 31 -27.80 8.17 4.57
CA TYR A 31 -27.64 7.12 5.56
C TYR A 31 -28.35 5.83 5.12
N ASN A 32 -29.56 5.96 4.59
CA ASN A 32 -30.37 4.84 4.08
C ASN A 32 -30.20 4.59 2.57
N LEU A 33 -28.98 4.78 2.03
CA LEU A 33 -28.69 4.24 0.70
C LEU A 33 -28.96 2.74 0.73
N THR A 34 -29.86 2.27 -0.13
CA THR A 34 -30.09 0.84 -0.33
C THR A 34 -28.78 0.14 -0.71
N ASP A 35 -28.67 -1.15 -0.43
CA ASP A 35 -27.43 -1.92 -0.57
C ASP A 35 -26.73 -1.75 -1.93
N GLY A 36 -27.48 -1.65 -3.03
CA GLY A 36 -26.94 -1.48 -4.37
C GLY A 36 -26.06 -0.22 -4.55
N PRO A 37 -26.62 1.01 -4.43
CA PRO A 37 -25.86 2.25 -4.48
C PRO A 37 -24.68 2.32 -3.51
N ALA A 38 -24.87 1.89 -2.25
CA ALA A 38 -23.81 1.93 -1.24
C ALA A 38 -22.63 1.04 -1.64
N GLY A 39 -22.89 -0.19 -2.08
CA GLY A 39 -21.86 -1.10 -2.58
C GLY A 39 -21.15 -0.55 -3.82
N LEU A 40 -21.88 0.02 -4.78
CA LEU A 40 -21.29 0.64 -5.98
C LEU A 40 -20.41 1.87 -5.68
N ILE A 41 -20.72 2.62 -4.61
CA ILE A 41 -19.86 3.69 -4.12
C ILE A 41 -18.63 3.08 -3.46
N ALA A 42 -18.80 2.07 -2.62
CA ALA A 42 -17.71 1.40 -1.93
C ALA A 42 -16.66 0.83 -2.90
N GLU A 43 -17.10 0.15 -3.97
CA GLU A 43 -16.20 -0.39 -5.01
C GLU A 43 -15.45 0.73 -5.76
N ARG A 44 -16.12 1.86 -6.03
CA ARG A 44 -15.46 3.03 -6.67
C ARG A 44 -14.43 3.66 -5.75
N VAL A 45 -14.73 3.76 -4.46
CA VAL A 45 -13.80 4.29 -3.45
C VAL A 45 -12.60 3.35 -3.31
N LEU A 46 -12.84 2.03 -3.24
CA LEU A 46 -11.78 1.02 -3.14
C LEU A 46 -10.85 1.00 -4.36
N ALA A 47 -11.39 1.18 -5.56
CA ALA A 47 -10.59 1.29 -6.78
C ALA A 47 -9.64 2.50 -6.75
N GLY A 48 -9.95 3.53 -5.97
CA GLY A 48 -9.10 4.70 -5.74
C GLY A 48 -8.04 4.46 -4.66
N ASP A 49 -8.48 4.33 -3.40
CA ASP A 49 -7.60 4.21 -2.24
C ASP A 49 -8.25 3.38 -1.11
N VAL A 50 -7.52 2.39 -0.59
CA VAL A 50 -7.98 1.59 0.54
C VAL A 50 -8.18 2.42 1.81
N ALA A 51 -7.42 3.50 2.02
CA ALA A 51 -7.59 4.36 3.18
C ALA A 51 -8.96 5.06 3.16
N ASP A 52 -9.40 5.51 1.99
CA ASP A 52 -10.73 6.11 1.81
C ASP A 52 -11.83 5.05 1.90
N TYR A 53 -11.58 3.85 1.40
CA TYR A 53 -12.51 2.72 1.55
C TYR A 53 -12.75 2.37 3.02
N MET A 54 -11.69 2.31 3.82
CA MET A 54 -11.80 2.06 5.26
C MET A 54 -12.54 3.18 5.98
N ARG A 55 -12.37 4.44 5.55
CA ARG A 55 -13.17 5.57 6.06
C ARG A 55 -14.65 5.45 5.70
N PHE A 56 -14.94 5.07 4.45
CA PHE A 56 -16.32 4.82 4.00
C PHE A 56 -17.00 3.75 4.87
N ARG A 57 -16.33 2.63 5.13
CA ARG A 57 -16.81 1.56 6.02
C ARG A 57 -16.96 1.98 7.49
N ALA A 58 -16.29 3.05 7.91
CA ALA A 58 -16.34 3.54 9.28
C ALA A 58 -17.52 4.48 9.55
N VAL A 59 -18.23 4.96 8.51
CA VAL A 59 -19.32 5.93 8.66
C VAL A 59 -20.51 5.36 9.43
N CYS A 60 -21.06 4.22 9.00
CA CYS A 60 -22.14 3.53 9.70
C CYS A 60 -22.14 2.03 9.42
N THR A 61 -22.93 1.29 10.21
CA THR A 61 -23.07 -0.17 10.09
C THR A 61 -23.65 -0.60 8.75
N ALA A 62 -24.66 0.10 8.24
CA ALA A 62 -25.27 -0.19 6.94
C ALA A 62 -24.23 -0.12 5.81
N TRP A 63 -23.47 0.97 5.72
CA TRP A 63 -22.44 1.12 4.69
C TRP A 63 -21.32 0.07 4.82
N ARG A 64 -20.97 -0.31 6.05
CA ARG A 64 -20.03 -1.40 6.31
C ARG A 64 -20.55 -2.74 5.80
N GLN A 65 -21.84 -3.04 6.00
CA GLN A 65 -22.47 -4.28 5.54
C GLN A 65 -22.63 -4.34 4.02
N CYS A 66 -22.86 -3.19 3.37
CA CYS A 66 -23.03 -3.10 1.91
C CYS A 66 -21.71 -3.20 1.13
N SER A 67 -20.57 -3.43 1.79
CA SER A 67 -19.26 -3.43 1.16
C SER A 67 -18.45 -4.66 1.59
N ALA A 68 -17.52 -5.10 0.74
CA ALA A 68 -16.72 -6.30 0.96
C ALA A 68 -15.82 -6.19 2.21
N ASP A 69 -15.92 -7.12 3.16
CA ASP A 69 -15.02 -7.10 4.32
C ASP A 69 -13.62 -7.62 3.93
N PRO A 70 -12.53 -6.84 4.12
CA PRO A 70 -11.17 -7.32 3.87
C PRO A 70 -10.79 -8.59 4.65
N ARG A 71 -11.50 -8.91 5.74
CA ARG A 71 -11.31 -10.12 6.56
C ARG A 71 -11.87 -11.38 5.91
N GLU A 72 -12.87 -11.24 5.07
CA GLU A 72 -13.50 -12.36 4.33
C GLU A 72 -12.71 -12.73 3.06
N HIS A 73 -11.64 -11.99 2.77
CA HIS A 73 -10.81 -12.15 1.60
C HIS A 73 -9.39 -12.56 1.97
N ASN A 74 -8.65 -13.02 0.95
CA ASN A 74 -7.23 -13.27 1.05
C ASN A 74 -6.53 -12.02 1.62
N SER A 75 -5.64 -12.21 2.59
CA SER A 75 -4.97 -11.10 3.28
C SER A 75 -3.99 -10.31 2.40
N LEU A 76 -3.58 -10.89 1.25
CA LEU A 76 -2.79 -10.28 0.19
C LEU A 76 -3.64 -9.96 -1.06
N ASP A 77 -4.96 -9.85 -0.91
CA ASP A 77 -5.82 -9.40 -2.01
C ASP A 77 -5.45 -7.97 -2.42
N SER A 78 -4.95 -7.87 -3.66
CA SER A 78 -4.45 -6.63 -4.26
C SER A 78 -5.46 -5.48 -4.32
N ARG A 79 -6.77 -5.76 -4.23
CA ARG A 79 -7.80 -4.72 -4.15
C ARG A 79 -7.65 -3.87 -2.90
N PHE A 80 -7.19 -4.46 -1.81
CA PHE A 80 -7.01 -3.79 -0.52
C PHE A 80 -5.58 -3.28 -0.29
N HIS A 81 -4.67 -3.41 -1.24
CA HIS A 81 -3.30 -2.92 -1.08
C HIS A 81 -3.27 -1.39 -0.97
N PRO A 82 -2.57 -0.83 0.02
CA PRO A 82 -2.36 0.62 0.08
C PRO A 82 -1.60 1.12 -1.15
N ARG A 83 -2.25 1.92 -1.98
CA ARG A 83 -1.61 2.46 -3.18
C ARG A 83 -0.92 3.77 -2.86
N ARG A 84 0.38 3.87 -3.17
CA ARG A 84 1.19 5.11 -3.06
C ARG A 84 1.37 5.64 -1.63
N TRP A 85 1.12 4.79 -0.64
CA TRP A 85 1.33 5.12 0.77
C TRP A 85 2.73 4.71 1.22
N PHE A 86 3.45 5.64 1.82
CA PHE A 86 4.79 5.44 2.35
C PHE A 86 4.78 5.65 3.86
N MET A 87 5.34 4.71 4.62
CA MET A 87 5.55 4.92 6.06
C MET A 87 6.64 5.96 6.25
N LEU A 88 6.33 7.01 7.03
CA LEU A 88 7.31 7.98 7.44
C LEU A 88 8.20 7.37 8.52
N ARG A 89 9.52 7.44 8.32
CA ARG A 89 10.48 7.07 9.35
C ARG A 89 10.43 8.12 10.46
N GLU A 90 9.98 7.71 11.64
CA GLU A 90 9.95 8.55 12.82
C GLU A 90 11.17 8.30 13.69
N TRP A 91 11.65 9.35 14.33
CA TRP A 91 12.74 9.26 15.29
C TRP A 91 12.23 8.49 16.53
N PRO A 92 12.97 7.48 17.04
CA PRO A 92 12.50 6.63 18.13
C PRO A 92 12.02 7.40 19.36
N GLU A 93 12.69 8.51 19.69
CA GLU A 93 12.36 9.37 20.84
C GLU A 93 11.02 10.11 20.72
N ARG A 94 10.49 10.26 19.49
CA ARG A 94 9.24 10.98 19.21
C ARG A 94 8.10 10.07 18.77
N ALA A 95 8.42 8.83 18.39
CA ALA A 95 7.43 7.88 17.92
C ALA A 95 6.66 7.32 19.12
N ALA A 96 5.33 7.47 19.12
CA ALA A 96 4.53 6.65 20.03
C ALA A 96 4.73 5.17 19.64
N PRO A 97 4.80 4.24 20.60
CA PRO A 97 5.29 2.88 20.36
C PRO A 97 4.60 2.20 19.18
N HIS A 98 3.27 2.38 19.08
CA HIS A 98 2.42 1.75 18.07
C HIS A 98 1.98 2.69 16.95
N ARG A 99 2.09 4.01 17.12
CA ARG A 99 1.59 4.97 16.13
C ARG A 99 2.61 5.14 15.01
N ARG A 100 2.16 5.02 13.76
CA ARG A 100 2.99 5.25 12.57
C ARG A 100 2.29 6.22 11.64
N ARG A 101 3.02 7.20 11.11
CA ARG A 101 2.51 8.09 10.07
C ARG A 101 2.81 7.54 8.69
N PHE A 102 1.86 7.73 7.79
CA PHE A 102 1.96 7.40 6.38
C PHE A 102 1.65 8.63 5.55
N ILE A 103 2.35 8.79 4.42
CA ILE A 103 2.08 9.82 3.43
C ILE A 103 1.69 9.19 2.10
N ASN A 104 0.63 9.70 1.48
CA ASN A 104 0.28 9.35 0.11
C ASN A 104 1.05 10.25 -0.85
N ALA A 105 1.92 9.68 -1.67
CA ALA A 105 2.80 10.46 -2.55
C ALA A 105 2.06 11.19 -3.69
N ALA A 106 0.85 10.74 -4.06
CA ALA A 106 0.06 11.41 -5.10
C ALA A 106 -0.80 12.55 -4.57
N THR A 107 -1.34 12.42 -3.36
CA THR A 107 -2.26 13.41 -2.78
C THR A 107 -1.60 14.31 -1.75
N GLY A 108 -0.42 13.94 -1.24
CA GLY A 108 0.25 14.62 -0.12
C GLY A 108 -0.45 14.38 1.23
N GLN A 109 -1.52 13.58 1.26
CA GLN A 109 -2.26 13.32 2.49
C GLN A 109 -1.38 12.57 3.49
N CYS A 110 -1.37 13.02 4.74
CA CYS A 110 -0.69 12.36 5.84
C CYS A 110 -1.72 11.80 6.83
N VAL A 111 -1.52 10.56 7.26
CA VAL A 111 -2.40 9.85 8.19
C VAL A 111 -1.57 9.18 9.27
N ALA A 112 -2.07 9.18 10.49
CA ALA A 112 -1.45 8.44 11.59
C ALA A 112 -2.32 7.23 11.93
N VAL A 113 -1.72 6.05 11.89
CA VAL A 113 -2.39 4.78 12.18
C VAL A 113 -1.77 4.20 13.44
N ASP A 114 -2.61 3.77 14.38
CA ASP A 114 -2.17 3.00 15.53
C ASP A 114 -1.99 1.54 15.11
N LEU A 115 -0.81 0.96 15.36
CA LEU A 115 -0.34 -0.33 14.88
C LEU A 115 0.26 -1.20 16.00
N PRO A 116 -0.52 -1.65 17.01
CA PRO A 116 -0.03 -2.56 18.06
C PRO A 116 0.59 -3.87 17.54
N GLU A 117 0.25 -4.33 16.34
CA GLU A 117 0.82 -5.55 15.72
C GLU A 117 2.34 -5.47 15.50
N ILE A 118 2.92 -4.26 15.50
CA ILE A 118 4.37 -4.08 15.35
C ILE A 118 5.13 -4.28 16.67
N GLU A 119 4.43 -4.34 17.80
CA GLU A 119 5.06 -4.53 19.10
C GLU A 119 5.82 -5.87 19.14
N GLY A 120 7.07 -5.86 19.59
CA GLY A 120 7.95 -7.04 19.59
C GLY A 120 8.45 -7.49 18.22
N HIS A 121 8.23 -6.68 17.17
CA HIS A 121 8.67 -6.97 15.81
C HIS A 121 9.57 -5.85 15.27
N ARG A 122 10.57 -6.24 14.47
CA ARG A 122 11.21 -5.30 13.53
C ARG A 122 10.30 -5.11 12.32
N SER A 123 10.01 -3.84 12.00
CA SER A 123 9.20 -3.47 10.84
C SER A 123 10.07 -3.00 9.68
N PHE A 124 9.82 -3.54 8.49
CA PHE A 124 10.49 -3.21 7.24
C PHE A 124 9.47 -2.78 6.18
N GLY A 125 9.93 -2.02 5.19
CA GLY A 125 9.11 -1.50 4.10
C GLY A 125 8.70 -0.03 4.28
N PRO A 126 7.58 0.40 3.65
CA PRO A 126 6.61 -0.45 2.97
C PRO A 126 7.13 -1.07 1.66
N THR A 127 6.49 -2.15 1.23
CA THR A 127 6.65 -2.71 -0.12
C THR A 127 6.03 -1.76 -1.16
N ALA A 128 6.21 -2.05 -2.45
CA ALA A 128 5.57 -1.31 -3.53
C ALA A 128 4.02 -1.29 -3.41
N GLU A 129 3.47 -2.33 -2.79
CA GLU A 129 2.05 -2.51 -2.50
C GLU A 129 1.59 -1.80 -1.22
N GLY A 130 2.47 -1.05 -0.54
CA GLY A 130 2.15 -0.35 0.71
C GLY A 130 2.03 -1.24 1.93
N LEU A 131 2.46 -2.51 1.83
CA LEU A 131 2.43 -3.49 2.93
C LEU A 131 3.69 -3.38 3.79
N LEU A 132 3.59 -3.78 5.05
CA LEU A 132 4.72 -3.81 5.99
C LEU A 132 5.15 -5.24 6.24
N VAL A 133 6.46 -5.47 6.24
CA VAL A 133 7.02 -6.77 6.65
C VAL A 133 7.43 -6.65 8.11
N LEU A 134 6.86 -7.48 8.96
CA LEU A 134 7.17 -7.57 10.38
C LEU A 134 7.92 -8.87 10.64
N VAL A 135 9.01 -8.79 11.38
CA VAL A 135 9.78 -9.97 11.81
C VAL A 135 9.77 -9.99 13.33
N ASP A 136 9.18 -11.04 13.91
CA ASP A 136 9.15 -11.24 15.36
C ASP A 136 10.57 -11.46 15.87
N ASP A 137 10.97 -10.72 16.90
CA ASP A 137 12.37 -10.72 17.35
C ASP A 137 12.79 -12.00 18.06
N ARG A 138 11.84 -12.78 18.59
CA ARG A 138 12.10 -14.00 19.35
C ARG A 138 12.02 -15.24 18.47
N THR A 139 10.94 -15.35 17.71
CA THR A 139 10.55 -16.54 16.95
C THR A 139 10.99 -16.47 15.49
N LEU A 140 11.36 -15.27 15.01
CA LEU A 140 11.71 -15.01 13.62
C LEU A 140 10.58 -15.31 12.61
N PHE A 141 9.34 -15.45 13.08
CA PHE A 141 8.17 -15.51 12.20
C PHE A 141 8.01 -14.19 11.46
N VAL A 142 7.70 -14.31 10.18
CA VAL A 142 7.45 -13.16 9.32
C VAL A 142 5.95 -12.96 9.19
N ARG A 143 5.51 -11.72 9.31
CA ARG A 143 4.14 -11.31 9.01
C ARG A 143 4.14 -10.19 8.00
N VAL A 144 3.20 -10.23 7.07
CA VAL A 144 2.93 -9.11 6.16
C VAL A 144 1.66 -8.42 6.63
N LEU A 145 1.78 -7.16 7.03
CA LEU A 145 0.71 -6.33 7.56
C LEU A 145 0.24 -5.33 6.52
N ASN A 146 -1.07 -5.32 6.27
CA ASN A 146 -1.72 -4.18 5.65
C ASN A 146 -2.06 -3.14 6.73
N PRO A 147 -1.42 -1.95 6.74
CA PRO A 147 -1.61 -0.98 7.82
C PRO A 147 -3.03 -0.43 7.92
N PHE A 148 -3.79 -0.35 6.82
CA PHE A 148 -5.13 0.26 6.82
C PHE A 148 -6.24 -0.75 7.09
N THR A 149 -6.13 -1.98 6.57
CA THR A 149 -7.12 -3.03 6.84
C THR A 149 -6.79 -3.84 8.10
N ARG A 150 -5.56 -3.69 8.63
CA ARG A 150 -5.05 -4.42 9.80
C ARG A 150 -4.97 -5.92 9.57
N ARG A 151 -4.98 -6.35 8.30
CA ARG A 151 -4.87 -7.77 7.92
C ARG A 151 -3.41 -8.19 8.00
N LEU A 152 -3.19 -9.30 8.72
CA LEU A 152 -1.91 -9.97 8.82
C LEU A 152 -1.91 -11.21 7.94
N THR A 153 -0.80 -11.42 7.25
CA THR A 153 -0.49 -12.66 6.55
C THR A 153 0.72 -13.28 7.21
N GLU A 154 0.59 -14.51 7.71
CA GLU A 154 1.71 -15.21 8.33
C GLU A 154 2.52 -15.97 7.27
N LEU A 155 3.83 -15.94 7.45
CA LEU A 155 4.83 -16.59 6.62
C LEU A 155 5.76 -17.43 7.51
N PRO A 156 6.51 -18.38 6.93
CA PRO A 156 7.40 -19.24 7.72
C PRO A 156 8.42 -18.45 8.54
N SER A 157 8.97 -19.08 9.57
CA SER A 157 10.08 -18.49 10.34
C SER A 157 11.34 -18.35 9.50
N LEU A 158 12.06 -17.24 9.63
CA LEU A 158 13.39 -17.07 9.02
C LEU A 158 14.42 -18.06 9.58
N ALA A 159 14.15 -18.69 10.72
CA ALA A 159 14.98 -19.79 11.24
C ALA A 159 15.09 -20.97 10.25
N THR A 160 14.17 -21.10 9.29
CA THR A 160 14.27 -22.12 8.24
C THR A 160 15.31 -21.79 7.15
N LEU A 161 15.76 -20.53 7.06
CA LEU A 161 16.73 -20.08 6.05
C LEU A 161 18.18 -20.17 6.52
N LEU A 162 18.43 -19.91 7.80
CA LEU A 162 19.76 -19.94 8.41
C LEU A 162 19.67 -20.30 9.91
N PRO A 163 20.77 -20.81 10.49
CA PRO A 163 20.89 -21.00 11.92
C PRO A 163 20.60 -19.70 12.68
N ARG A 164 19.83 -19.81 13.78
CA ARG A 164 19.30 -18.70 14.58
C ARG A 164 20.35 -17.68 15.03
N ASP A 165 21.56 -18.16 15.33
CA ASP A 165 22.66 -17.37 15.85
C ASP A 165 23.08 -16.24 14.90
N ARG A 166 22.89 -16.43 13.58
CA ARG A 166 23.19 -15.36 12.62
C ARG A 166 22.23 -14.20 12.78
N TYR A 167 20.94 -14.47 12.93
CA TYR A 167 19.89 -13.46 12.92
C TYR A 167 19.74 -12.64 14.21
N LEU A 168 20.07 -13.24 15.36
CA LEU A 168 19.96 -12.59 16.66
C LEU A 168 21.11 -11.60 16.92
N VAL A 169 22.26 -11.78 16.26
CA VAL A 169 23.28 -10.74 16.19
C VAL A 169 22.67 -9.63 15.33
N GLY A 170 22.21 -8.56 15.97
CA GLY A 170 21.28 -7.54 15.44
C GLY A 170 21.61 -6.86 14.11
N GLY A 171 22.66 -7.26 13.41
CA GLY A 171 22.96 -6.87 12.03
C GLY A 171 22.29 -7.73 10.96
N ASP A 172 22.22 -9.06 11.06
CA ASP A 172 22.02 -9.91 9.87
C ASP A 172 20.59 -9.94 9.31
N LEU A 173 19.60 -9.49 10.07
CA LEU A 173 18.18 -9.44 9.67
C LEU A 173 17.77 -8.16 8.92
N SER A 174 18.72 -7.39 8.39
CA SER A 174 18.38 -6.19 7.61
C SER A 174 17.71 -6.56 6.29
N VAL A 175 16.38 -6.62 6.29
CA VAL A 175 15.56 -6.73 5.07
C VAL A 175 15.64 -5.38 4.34
N CYS A 176 16.29 -5.37 3.18
CA CYS A 176 16.47 -4.17 2.35
C CYS A 176 15.58 -4.17 1.10
N GLY A 177 14.91 -5.28 0.82
CA GLY A 177 13.97 -5.39 -0.28
C GLY A 177 12.84 -6.36 0.10
N ALA A 178 11.60 -5.97 -0.17
CA ALA A 178 10.44 -6.80 0.06
C ALA A 178 9.32 -6.46 -0.92
N GLY A 179 8.56 -7.48 -1.34
CA GLY A 179 7.42 -7.31 -2.23
C GLY A 179 6.88 -8.62 -2.77
N LEU A 180 5.85 -8.53 -3.60
CA LEU A 180 5.25 -9.68 -4.25
C LEU A 180 6.12 -10.19 -5.41
N ALA A 181 6.16 -11.52 -5.58
CA ALA A 181 6.96 -12.20 -6.59
C ALA A 181 6.17 -13.19 -7.45
N GLY A 182 4.85 -13.28 -7.25
CA GLY A 182 3.98 -14.25 -7.93
C GLY A 182 2.74 -13.58 -8.51
N GLY A 183 2.30 -14.06 -9.68
CA GLY A 183 1.09 -13.57 -10.35
C GLY A 183 -0.20 -13.86 -9.58
N ASP A 184 -0.17 -14.81 -8.64
CA ASP A 184 -1.26 -15.10 -7.70
C ASP A 184 -1.34 -14.08 -6.55
N GLY A 185 -0.38 -13.15 -6.44
CA GLY A 185 -0.30 -12.17 -5.36
C GLY A 185 0.00 -12.78 -4.00
N CYS A 186 0.40 -14.06 -3.93
CA CYS A 186 0.62 -14.75 -2.65
C CYS A 186 2.10 -14.97 -2.35
N LEU A 187 2.97 -14.98 -3.36
CA LEU A 187 4.40 -15.19 -3.16
C LEU A 187 5.08 -13.90 -2.68
N ILE A 188 5.72 -13.94 -1.51
CA ILE A 188 6.46 -12.83 -0.91
C ILE A 188 7.95 -13.08 -1.09
N ALA A 189 8.68 -12.09 -1.59
CA ALA A 189 10.13 -12.08 -1.67
C ALA A 189 10.73 -11.16 -0.61
N LEU A 190 11.80 -11.62 0.05
CA LEU A 190 12.61 -10.85 0.98
C LEU A 190 14.08 -10.90 0.58
N TYR A 191 14.70 -9.74 0.52
CA TYR A 191 16.13 -9.58 0.30
C TYR A 191 16.84 -9.12 1.58
N PHE A 192 17.86 -9.88 1.96
CA PHE A 192 18.72 -9.62 3.13
C PHE A 192 20.07 -9.10 2.64
N SER A 193 20.36 -7.82 2.85
CA SER A 193 21.55 -7.16 2.30
C SER A 193 22.86 -7.68 2.89
N ASN A 194 22.88 -7.96 4.19
CA ASN A 194 24.08 -8.40 4.91
C ASN A 194 24.49 -9.82 4.52
N THR A 195 23.52 -10.72 4.39
CA THR A 195 23.79 -12.11 3.97
C THR A 195 23.76 -12.31 2.45
N ARG A 196 23.35 -11.28 1.68
CA ARG A 196 23.15 -11.31 0.23
C ARG A 196 22.27 -12.49 -0.20
N LYS A 197 21.14 -12.64 0.48
CA LYS A 197 20.17 -13.71 0.23
C LYS A 197 18.86 -13.12 -0.23
N LEU A 198 18.30 -13.75 -1.26
CA LEU A 198 16.93 -13.51 -1.70
C LEU A 198 16.15 -14.79 -1.46
N ALA A 199 15.07 -14.69 -0.69
CA ALA A 199 14.22 -15.83 -0.36
C ALA A 199 12.77 -15.51 -0.67
N VAL A 200 12.00 -16.55 -0.98
CA VAL A 200 10.56 -16.45 -1.23
C VAL A 200 9.78 -17.46 -0.40
N ALA A 201 8.56 -17.10 -0.04
CA ALA A 201 7.60 -17.98 0.61
C ALA A 201 6.17 -17.55 0.30
N LYS A 202 5.25 -18.50 0.34
CA LYS A 202 3.81 -18.27 0.34
C LYS A 202 3.25 -18.46 1.76
N PRO A 203 2.08 -17.89 2.06
CA PRO A 203 1.34 -18.23 3.26
C PRO A 203 1.02 -19.74 3.26
N GLY A 204 1.27 -20.40 4.39
CA GLY A 204 1.09 -21.85 4.54
C GLY A 204 2.31 -22.70 4.18
N ASP A 205 3.37 -22.11 3.60
CA ASP A 205 4.64 -22.83 3.43
C ASP A 205 5.25 -23.14 4.81
N GLU A 206 5.96 -24.27 4.92
CA GLU A 206 6.69 -24.64 6.14
C GLU A 206 8.05 -23.93 6.25
N ARG A 207 8.64 -23.57 5.10
CA ARG A 207 9.98 -22.98 5.01
C ARG A 207 10.07 -22.02 3.84
N TRP A 208 10.99 -21.07 3.96
CA TRP A 208 11.39 -20.22 2.85
C TRP A 208 12.25 -20.97 1.82
N ALA A 209 12.03 -20.67 0.55
CA ALA A 209 12.85 -21.14 -0.57
C ALA A 209 13.88 -20.07 -0.97
N LEU A 210 15.14 -20.46 -1.10
CA LEU A 210 16.21 -19.56 -1.53
C LEU A 210 16.19 -19.41 -3.06
N VAL A 211 16.22 -18.17 -3.57
CA VAL A 211 16.17 -17.87 -5.00
C VAL A 211 17.54 -18.08 -5.68
N ASP A 212 18.63 -17.96 -4.94
CA ASP A 212 19.95 -18.38 -5.39
C ASP A 212 20.90 -18.47 -4.17
N HIS A 213 21.95 -19.27 -4.26
CA HIS A 213 22.90 -19.42 -3.15
C HIS A 213 23.66 -18.13 -2.84
N ARG A 214 23.99 -17.34 -3.86
CA ARG A 214 24.57 -16.00 -3.71
C ARG A 214 24.06 -15.09 -4.81
N VAL A 215 23.11 -14.24 -4.45
CA VAL A 215 22.74 -13.12 -5.31
C VAL A 215 23.77 -11.98 -5.14
N PRO A 216 24.04 -11.19 -6.18
CA PRO A 216 24.82 -9.96 -6.03
C PRO A 216 24.23 -9.05 -4.95
N ARG A 217 25.02 -8.07 -4.51
CA ARG A 217 24.44 -6.99 -3.70
C ARG A 217 23.42 -6.26 -4.57
N LEU A 218 22.20 -6.08 -4.06
CA LEU A 218 21.14 -5.38 -4.78
C LEU A 218 21.20 -3.89 -4.43
N ALA A 219 21.27 -3.05 -5.45
CA ALA A 219 21.17 -1.59 -5.30
C ALA A 219 19.72 -1.19 -5.01
N SER A 220 18.76 -1.84 -5.66
CA SER A 220 17.33 -1.58 -5.50
C SER A 220 16.48 -2.80 -5.85
N SER A 221 15.28 -2.86 -5.26
CA SER A 221 14.25 -3.86 -5.56
C SER A 221 12.87 -3.23 -5.55
N LEU A 222 11.99 -3.72 -6.42
CA LEU A 222 10.62 -3.24 -6.56
C LEU A 222 9.71 -4.41 -7.00
N SER A 223 8.55 -4.54 -6.38
CA SER A 223 7.49 -5.39 -6.93
C SER A 223 6.66 -4.60 -7.93
N PHE A 224 6.43 -5.18 -9.11
CA PHE A 224 5.63 -4.58 -10.17
C PHE A 224 4.91 -5.69 -10.96
N ALA A 225 3.61 -5.51 -11.22
CA ALA A 225 2.81 -6.44 -12.02
C ALA A 225 2.94 -7.93 -11.59
N GLY A 226 2.93 -8.19 -10.28
CA GLY A 226 3.02 -9.56 -9.73
C GLY A 226 4.40 -10.20 -9.83
N ARG A 227 5.45 -9.39 -10.06
CA ARG A 227 6.84 -9.85 -10.17
C ARG A 227 7.73 -9.01 -9.28
N PHE A 228 8.71 -9.67 -8.68
CA PHE A 228 9.75 -9.00 -7.92
C PHE A 228 10.92 -8.71 -8.86
N TYR A 229 11.20 -7.42 -9.07
CA TYR A 229 12.33 -6.94 -9.83
C TYR A 229 13.44 -6.45 -8.90
N CYS A 230 14.68 -6.64 -9.30
CA CYS A 230 15.83 -6.12 -8.59
C CYS A 230 16.97 -5.82 -9.56
N VAL A 231 17.87 -4.95 -9.12
CA VAL A 231 19.08 -4.62 -9.86
C VAL A 231 20.28 -4.75 -8.94
N SER A 232 21.33 -5.39 -9.43
CA SER A 232 22.59 -5.53 -8.70
C SER A 232 23.41 -4.24 -8.73
N ASP A 233 24.35 -4.11 -7.81
CA ASP A 233 25.36 -3.05 -7.82
C ASP A 233 26.24 -3.12 -9.09
N ASP A 234 26.44 -4.29 -9.69
CA ASP A 234 27.21 -4.38 -10.93
C ASP A 234 26.44 -3.78 -12.14
N ALA A 235 25.14 -3.50 -11.96
CA ALA A 235 24.24 -2.85 -12.91
C ALA A 235 24.21 -3.49 -14.30
N ASP A 236 24.44 -4.81 -14.38
CA ASP A 236 24.42 -5.56 -15.64
C ASP A 236 23.00 -5.68 -16.22
N ALA A 237 22.03 -5.99 -15.34
CA ALA A 237 20.67 -6.30 -15.74
C ALA A 237 19.67 -6.04 -14.61
N VAL A 238 18.44 -5.71 -15.01
CA VAL A 238 17.27 -5.85 -14.15
C VAL A 238 16.91 -7.33 -14.12
N MET A 239 16.97 -7.92 -12.94
CA MET A 239 16.63 -9.33 -12.69
C MET A 239 15.22 -9.42 -12.13
N THR A 240 14.55 -10.55 -12.39
CA THR A 240 13.27 -10.88 -11.76
C THR A 240 13.28 -12.28 -11.18
N VAL A 241 12.53 -12.48 -10.10
CA VAL A 241 12.32 -13.81 -9.54
C VAL A 241 11.37 -14.58 -10.45
N LYS A 242 11.84 -15.70 -10.99
CA LYS A 242 11.03 -16.67 -11.72
C LYS A 242 10.78 -17.88 -10.84
N THR A 243 9.51 -18.20 -10.66
CA THR A 243 9.06 -19.45 -10.05
C THR A 243 8.46 -20.36 -11.13
N SER A 244 8.63 -21.66 -10.97
CA SER A 244 8.08 -22.68 -11.87
C SER A 244 7.77 -23.91 -11.04
N GLU A 245 6.72 -24.65 -11.42
CA GLU A 245 6.36 -25.88 -10.69
C GLU A 245 7.56 -26.84 -10.66
N ASN A 246 7.81 -27.43 -9.49
CA ASN A 246 8.88 -28.40 -9.24
C ASN A 246 10.30 -27.91 -9.53
N GLN A 247 10.52 -26.60 -9.70
CA GLN A 247 11.85 -26.01 -9.82
C GLN A 247 12.09 -25.02 -8.68
N PRO A 248 13.33 -24.94 -8.16
CA PRO A 248 13.67 -23.90 -7.21
C PRO A 248 13.47 -22.53 -7.87
N PRO A 249 13.01 -21.52 -7.09
CA PRO A 249 12.91 -20.16 -7.59
C PRO A 249 14.30 -19.69 -8.01
N ARG A 250 14.39 -18.91 -9.09
CA ARG A 250 15.67 -18.40 -9.60
C ARG A 250 15.57 -16.96 -10.08
N LEU A 251 16.70 -16.25 -10.05
CA LEU A 251 16.80 -14.96 -10.73
C LEU A 251 17.00 -15.18 -12.24
N VAL A 252 16.25 -14.43 -13.04
CA VAL A 252 16.43 -14.38 -14.50
C VAL A 252 16.49 -12.93 -14.95
N ALA A 253 17.28 -12.65 -15.99
CA ALA A 253 17.33 -11.33 -16.59
C ALA A 253 15.95 -10.98 -17.19
N ALA A 254 15.42 -9.83 -16.80
CA ALA A 254 14.21 -9.25 -17.36
C ALA A 254 14.54 -8.16 -18.40
N ALA A 255 15.64 -7.44 -18.19
CA ALA A 255 16.17 -6.46 -19.14
C ALA A 255 17.66 -6.24 -18.89
N GLU A 256 18.44 -6.06 -19.95
CA GLU A 256 19.84 -5.63 -19.84
C GLU A 256 19.91 -4.13 -19.55
N LEU A 257 20.90 -3.73 -18.75
CA LEU A 257 21.12 -2.34 -18.39
C LEU A 257 22.36 -1.82 -19.13
N ALA A 258 22.14 -1.12 -20.23
CA ALA A 258 23.20 -0.47 -21.00
C ALA A 258 23.58 0.90 -20.40
N ILE A 259 23.92 0.94 -19.11
CA ILE A 259 24.33 2.17 -18.41
C ILE A 259 25.72 2.03 -17.80
N GLN A 260 26.55 3.06 -17.94
CA GLN A 260 27.76 3.17 -17.13
C GLN A 260 27.36 3.54 -15.71
N TYR A 261 27.54 2.66 -14.73
CA TYR A 261 27.16 2.88 -13.34
C TYR A 261 28.37 2.68 -12.43
N SER A 262 28.53 3.55 -11.42
CA SER A 262 29.51 3.35 -10.35
C SER A 262 28.80 3.25 -9.01
N PRO A 263 28.78 2.08 -8.34
CA PRO A 263 28.17 1.93 -7.03
C PRO A 263 28.71 2.88 -5.96
N MET A 264 29.91 3.44 -6.19
CA MET A 264 30.56 4.35 -5.25
C MET A 264 30.16 5.82 -5.43
N MET A 265 29.68 6.20 -6.63
CA MET A 265 29.35 7.59 -6.97
C MET A 265 27.87 7.79 -7.29
N ASP A 266 27.17 6.72 -7.66
CA ASP A 266 25.82 6.75 -8.21
C ASP A 266 24.86 5.94 -7.35
N THR A 267 23.61 6.39 -7.27
CA THR A 267 22.51 5.57 -6.74
C THR A 267 21.60 5.14 -7.88
N LEU A 268 21.13 3.90 -7.81
CA LEU A 268 20.25 3.31 -8.80
C LEU A 268 18.99 2.83 -8.12
N HIS A 269 17.84 3.35 -8.55
CA HIS A 269 16.54 3.03 -7.99
C HIS A 269 15.59 2.54 -9.08
N LEU A 270 14.93 1.40 -8.83
CA LEU A 270 13.79 0.96 -9.62
C LEU A 270 12.55 1.75 -9.21
N VAL A 271 11.85 2.31 -10.17
CA VAL A 271 10.62 3.08 -9.96
C VAL A 271 9.50 2.61 -10.86
N ASP A 272 8.28 2.63 -10.33
CA ASP A 272 7.08 2.47 -11.13
C ASP A 272 6.84 3.78 -11.91
N ASN A 273 6.76 3.68 -13.24
CA ASN A 273 6.53 4.85 -14.07
C ASN A 273 5.03 5.18 -14.14
N ILE A 274 4.56 5.85 -13.10
CA ILE A 274 3.17 6.31 -12.98
C ILE A 274 2.73 7.31 -14.07
N TRP A 275 3.67 7.83 -14.89
CA TRP A 275 3.40 8.89 -15.87
C TRP A 275 3.32 8.43 -17.33
N ARG A 276 3.79 7.23 -17.68
CA ARG A 276 3.52 6.70 -19.01
C ARG A 276 2.16 6.03 -19.01
N ARG A 277 1.21 6.63 -19.75
CA ARG A 277 -0.03 5.95 -20.16
C ARG A 277 0.34 4.53 -20.57
N ALA A 278 -0.35 3.55 -20.00
CA ALA A 278 -0.22 2.15 -20.36
C ALA A 278 -0.52 2.01 -21.86
N ASP A 279 0.50 2.09 -22.69
CA ASP A 279 0.40 1.68 -24.08
C ASP A 279 0.02 0.20 -24.04
N ALA A 280 -1.15 -0.11 -24.57
CA ALA A 280 -1.73 -1.45 -24.55
C ALA A 280 -0.78 -2.46 -25.19
N GLY A 281 -0.21 -3.36 -24.39
CA GLY A 281 0.62 -4.46 -24.86
C GLY A 281 1.81 -4.75 -23.96
N ALA A 282 1.60 -5.61 -22.98
CA ALA A 282 2.55 -6.14 -22.00
C ALA A 282 3.10 -5.14 -20.96
N PRO A 283 3.24 -5.55 -19.67
CA PRO A 283 3.89 -4.74 -18.66
C PRO A 283 5.36 -4.54 -19.05
N LYS A 284 5.73 -3.33 -19.48
CA LYS A 284 7.14 -2.94 -19.62
C LYS A 284 7.76 -2.93 -18.23
N ALA A 285 8.99 -3.43 -18.12
CA ALA A 285 9.74 -3.44 -16.86
C ALA A 285 9.74 -2.04 -16.21
N PRO A 286 9.80 -1.97 -14.86
CA PRO A 286 9.90 -0.68 -14.17
C PRO A 286 11.07 0.13 -14.72
N LEU A 287 10.87 1.45 -14.83
CA LEU A 287 11.93 2.37 -15.27
C LEU A 287 12.90 2.60 -14.12
N TYR A 288 14.15 2.92 -14.44
CA TYR A 288 15.19 3.21 -13.46
C TYR A 288 15.48 4.71 -13.41
N ILE A 289 15.71 5.22 -12.20
CA ILE A 289 16.25 6.56 -11.97
C ILE A 289 17.69 6.39 -11.51
N ARG A 290 18.60 7.06 -12.21
CA ARG A 290 20.00 7.22 -11.80
C ARG A 290 20.16 8.62 -11.23
N GLU A 291 20.50 8.73 -9.95
CA GLU A 291 20.91 10.00 -9.36
C GLU A 291 22.44 10.06 -9.32
N LEU A 292 22.99 11.06 -10.01
CA LEU A 292 24.43 11.35 -10.04
C LEU A 292 24.75 12.32 -8.90
N TYR A 293 25.39 11.84 -7.84
CA TYR A 293 25.94 12.73 -6.83
C TYR A 293 27.35 13.15 -7.23
N HIS A 294 27.48 14.31 -7.87
CA HIS A 294 28.75 15.02 -7.84
C HIS A 294 28.97 15.54 -6.42
N ARG A 295 29.83 14.87 -5.64
CA ARG A 295 30.44 15.49 -4.44
C ARG A 295 31.10 16.79 -4.90
N ARG A 296 30.42 17.93 -4.67
CA ARG A 296 31.10 19.23 -4.67
C ARG A 296 32.13 19.15 -3.55
N ARG A 297 33.41 19.12 -3.93
CA ARG A 297 34.51 19.41 -3.01
C ARG A 297 34.38 20.83 -2.48
#